data_AF-A0A962UM69-F1
#
_entry.id   AF-A0A962UM69-F1
#
_cell.length_a   1.000
_cell.length_b   1.000
_cell.length_c   1.000
_cell.angle_alpha   90.00
_cell.angle_beta   90.00
_cell.angle_gamma   90.00
#
_symmetry.space_group_name_H-M   'P 1'
#
loop_
_entity.id
_entity.type
_entity.pdbx_description
1 polymer ?
#
loop_
_entity_poly.entity_id
_entity_poly.type
_entity_poly.pdbx_seq_one_letter_code
_entity_poly.pdbx_strand_id
1 'polypeptide(L)'
;MHLQFSRHLFVMILLIADAPARADSDLDRVNQQRRQAGLGLLLPDEALNLAAQRHADYLDRHREPGRTPRGMTAHTERPGDDGFSGETPAARALDAGYPHREVLENVSMGYPDGDSAMTGLMSAIY
;
A
#
# COMPACT_ATOMS: atom_id res chain seq x y z
N MET A 1 66.51 31.81 14.24
CA MET A 1 65.79 30.73 14.94
C MET A 1 64.36 30.73 14.41
N HIS A 2 64.10 30.00 13.32
CA HIS A 2 62.78 29.94 12.68
C HIS A 2 62.08 28.64 13.08
N LEU A 3 60.94 28.74 13.77
CA LEU A 3 60.06 27.63 14.10
C LEU A 3 59.29 27.20 12.85
N GLN A 4 59.42 25.94 12.43
CA GLN A 4 58.57 25.32 11.42
C GLN A 4 57.25 24.89 12.06
N PHE A 5 56.13 25.43 11.57
CA PHE A 5 54.79 24.96 11.92
C PHE A 5 54.43 23.73 11.07
N SER A 6 54.19 22.62 11.75
CA SER A 6 53.68 21.35 11.19
C SER A 6 52.27 21.54 10.62
N ARG A 7 52.07 21.27 9.33
CA ARG A 7 50.74 21.21 8.71
C ARG A 7 50.14 19.84 9.00
N HIS A 8 49.30 19.73 10.03
CA HIS A 8 48.47 18.57 10.23
C HIS A 8 47.40 18.51 9.13
N LEU A 9 47.47 17.49 8.29
CA LEU A 9 46.45 17.12 7.32
C LEU A 9 45.26 16.55 8.09
N PHE A 10 44.17 17.31 8.20
CA PHE A 10 42.92 16.85 8.81
C PHE A 10 42.13 16.07 7.76
N VAL A 11 42.14 14.74 7.82
CA VAL A 11 41.30 13.89 6.98
C VAL A 11 39.92 13.84 7.62
N MET A 12 38.97 14.59 7.03
CA MET A 12 37.57 14.53 7.40
C MET A 12 36.95 13.33 6.66
N ILE A 13 36.80 12.21 7.36
CA ILE A 13 36.03 11.06 6.87
C ILE A 13 34.56 11.48 6.85
N LEU A 14 34.01 11.64 5.64
CA LEU A 14 32.60 11.90 5.43
C LEU A 14 31.84 10.60 5.76
N LEU A 15 31.11 10.58 6.88
CA LEU A 15 30.09 9.57 7.15
C LEU A 15 29.04 9.66 6.05
N ILE A 16 28.99 8.66 5.17
CA ILE A 16 27.88 8.48 4.25
C ILE A 16 26.66 8.24 5.14
N ALA A 17 25.72 9.18 5.12
CA ALA A 17 24.43 8.99 5.74
C ALA A 17 23.77 7.77 5.09
N ASP A 18 23.40 6.77 5.90
CA ASP A 18 22.43 5.76 5.51
C ASP A 18 21.19 6.53 5.03
N ALA A 19 20.95 6.53 3.71
CA ALA A 19 19.65 6.91 3.21
C ALA A 19 18.67 5.93 3.87
N PRO A 20 17.60 6.39 4.54
CA PRO A 20 16.63 5.45 5.08
C PRO A 20 16.15 4.62 3.90
N ALA A 21 16.31 3.30 3.99
CA ALA A 21 15.62 2.38 3.10
C ALA A 21 14.16 2.84 3.08
N ARG A 22 13.70 3.33 1.92
CA ARG A 22 12.30 3.69 1.74
C ARG A 22 11.55 2.44 2.17
N ALA A 23 10.71 2.53 3.21
CA ALA A 23 9.88 1.40 3.61
C ALA A 23 9.21 0.89 2.33
N ASP A 24 9.43 -0.39 2.00
CA ASP A 24 8.88 -0.99 0.78
C ASP A 24 7.37 -0.77 0.81
N SER A 25 6.83 -0.09 -0.19
CA SER A 25 5.39 0.08 -0.28
C SER A 25 4.71 -1.29 -0.47
N ASP A 26 3.42 -1.40 -0.15
CA ASP A 26 2.66 -2.63 -0.42
C ASP A 26 2.74 -3.03 -1.90
N LEU A 27 2.82 -2.03 -2.80
CA LEU A 27 3.05 -2.24 -4.23
C LEU A 27 4.44 -2.82 -4.52
N ASP A 28 5.49 -2.38 -3.83
CA ASP A 28 6.85 -2.91 -4.00
C ASP A 28 6.93 -4.38 -3.60
N ARG A 29 6.23 -4.76 -2.51
CA ARG A 29 6.12 -6.15 -2.05
C ARG A 29 5.39 -7.03 -3.06
N VAL A 30 4.27 -6.56 -3.60
CA VAL A 30 3.56 -7.25 -4.69
C VAL A 30 4.48 -7.41 -5.90
N ASN A 31 5.19 -6.35 -6.29
CA ASN A 31 6.09 -6.36 -7.43
C ASN A 31 7.31 -7.27 -7.24
N GLN A 32 7.80 -7.43 -6.00
CA GLN A 32 8.85 -8.39 -5.67
C GLN A 32 8.38 -9.82 -5.96
N GLN A 33 7.17 -10.19 -5.54
CA GLN A 33 6.61 -11.52 -5.81
C GLN A 33 6.32 -11.75 -7.29
N ARG A 34 5.78 -10.74 -7.98
CA ARG A 34 5.58 -10.79 -9.44
C ARG A 34 6.88 -11.05 -10.17
N ARG A 35 7.97 -10.38 -9.77
CA ARG A 35 9.31 -10.61 -10.33
C ARG A 35 9.80 -12.03 -10.10
N GLN A 36 9.61 -12.58 -8.90
CA GLN A 36 9.98 -13.97 -8.58
C GLN A 36 9.19 -14.98 -9.42
N ALA A 37 7.94 -14.66 -9.77
CA ALA A 37 7.08 -15.47 -10.63
C ALA A 37 7.31 -15.23 -12.15
N GLY A 38 8.24 -14.36 -12.54
CA GLY A 38 8.50 -14.03 -13.95
C GLY A 38 7.40 -13.17 -14.61
N LEU A 39 6.59 -12.47 -13.82
CA LEU A 39 5.54 -11.58 -14.29
C LEU A 39 6.04 -10.13 -14.44
N GLY A 40 5.39 -9.38 -15.34
CA GLY A 40 5.63 -7.94 -15.48
C GLY A 40 5.23 -7.17 -14.22
N LEU A 41 5.93 -6.07 -13.94
CA LEU A 41 5.66 -5.23 -12.77
C LEU A 41 4.37 -4.41 -12.96
N LEU A 42 3.68 -4.14 -11.87
CA LEU A 42 2.57 -3.19 -11.81
C LEU A 42 3.14 -1.78 -11.60
N LEU A 43 2.45 -0.79 -12.17
CA LEU A 43 2.73 0.63 -11.99
C LEU A 43 1.74 1.23 -10.99
N PRO A 44 2.15 2.20 -10.17
CA PRO A 44 1.22 2.94 -9.32
C PRO A 44 0.27 3.78 -10.19
N ASP A 45 -0.98 3.88 -9.76
CA ASP A 45 -2.01 4.73 -10.38
C ASP A 45 -2.75 5.50 -9.28
N GLU A 46 -2.84 6.82 -9.41
CA GLU A 46 -3.41 7.68 -8.37
C GLU A 46 -4.91 7.47 -8.18
N ALA A 47 -5.66 7.21 -9.25
CA ALA A 47 -7.10 6.96 -9.17
C ALA A 47 -7.39 5.61 -8.50
N LEU A 48 -6.62 4.57 -8.82
CA LEU A 48 -6.73 3.27 -8.16
C LEU A 48 -6.35 3.35 -6.68
N ASN A 49 -5.29 4.10 -6.33
CA ASN A 49 -4.91 4.33 -4.94
C ASN A 49 -6.00 5.06 -4.15
N LEU A 50 -6.62 6.09 -4.76
CA LEU A 50 -7.73 6.81 -4.16
C LEU A 50 -8.96 5.91 -3.94
N ALA A 51 -9.33 5.10 -4.94
CA ALA A 51 -10.43 4.15 -4.83
C ALA A 51 -10.18 3.13 -3.72
N ALA A 52 -8.98 2.57 -3.64
CA ALA A 52 -8.60 1.61 -2.62
C ALA A 52 -8.63 2.22 -1.21
N GLN A 53 -8.10 3.44 -1.03
CA GLN A 53 -8.12 4.12 0.26
C GLN A 53 -9.55 4.44 0.71
N ARG A 54 -10.39 4.98 -0.18
CA ARG A 54 -11.81 5.25 0.13
C ARG A 54 -12.55 3.98 0.55
N HIS A 55 -12.29 2.87 -0.14
CA HIS A 55 -12.91 1.60 0.19
C HIS A 55 -12.43 1.04 1.54
N ALA A 56 -11.13 1.14 1.83
CA ALA A 56 -10.59 0.75 3.13
C ALA A 56 -11.23 1.57 4.28
N ASP A 57 -11.36 2.89 4.10
CA ASP A 57 -12.01 3.77 5.08
C ASP A 57 -13.51 3.43 5.25
N TYR A 58 -14.20 3.10 4.15
CA TYR A 58 -15.60 2.65 4.18
C TYR A 58 -15.74 1.36 4.99
N LEU A 59 -14.88 0.36 4.72
CA LEU A 59 -14.90 -0.90 5.46
C LEU A 59 -14.55 -0.69 6.94
N ASP A 60 -13.63 0.20 7.28
CA ASP A 60 -13.28 0.50 8.68
C ASP A 60 -14.44 1.17 9.45
N ARG A 61 -15.20 2.05 8.79
CA ARG A 61 -16.39 2.68 9.40
C ARG A 61 -17.53 1.71 9.63
N HIS A 62 -17.73 0.75 8.71
CA HIS A 62 -18.91 -0.11 8.71
C HIS A 62 -18.62 -1.53 9.24
N ARG A 63 -17.37 -1.86 9.58
CA ARG A 63 -17.05 -3.12 10.26
C ARG A 63 -17.61 -3.11 11.68
N GLU A 64 -18.16 -4.24 12.10
CA GLU A 64 -18.44 -4.49 13.51
C GLU A 64 -17.24 -5.26 14.10
N PRO A 65 -16.50 -4.69 15.08
CA PRO A 65 -15.39 -5.38 15.71
C PRO A 65 -15.80 -6.75 16.27
N GLY A 66 -15.05 -7.80 15.93
CA GLY A 66 -15.33 -9.17 16.39
C GLY A 66 -16.48 -9.88 15.67
N ARG A 67 -17.07 -9.30 14.62
CA ARG A 67 -18.00 -10.00 13.73
C ARG A 67 -17.40 -10.16 12.35
N THR A 68 -17.45 -11.38 11.81
CA THR A 68 -17.42 -11.56 10.35
C THR A 68 -18.70 -10.93 9.81
N PRO A 69 -18.63 -9.97 8.86
CA PRO A 69 -19.84 -9.32 8.35
C PRO A 69 -20.83 -10.38 7.82
N ARG A 70 -22.00 -10.48 8.44
CA ARG A 70 -23.06 -11.36 7.93
C ARG A 70 -23.73 -10.68 6.75
N GLY A 71 -23.50 -11.19 5.54
CA GLY A 71 -24.19 -10.74 4.33
C GLY A 71 -23.65 -9.45 3.70
N MET A 72 -22.46 -9.00 4.09
CA MET A 72 -21.70 -7.99 3.36
C MET A 72 -20.41 -8.65 2.87
N THR A 73 -20.20 -8.65 1.55
CA THR A 73 -18.93 -9.11 1.01
C THR A 73 -17.92 -7.98 1.20
N ALA A 74 -16.64 -8.29 1.48
CA ALA A 74 -15.60 -7.27 1.64
C ALA A 74 -15.33 -6.46 0.36
N HIS A 75 -15.99 -6.77 -0.76
CA HIS A 75 -15.82 -6.11 -2.05
C HIS A 75 -16.94 -5.11 -2.38
N THR A 76 -18.00 -5.07 -1.58
CA THR A 76 -19.22 -4.31 -1.88
C THR A 76 -19.47 -3.17 -0.90
N GLU A 77 -19.92 -2.03 -1.42
CA GLU A 77 -20.45 -0.92 -0.63
C GLU A 77 -21.97 -0.79 -0.84
N ARG A 78 -22.68 -0.21 0.13
CA ARG A 78 -24.15 -0.03 0.03
C ARG A 78 -24.50 1.43 -0.25
N PRO A 79 -25.32 1.71 -1.29
CA PRO A 79 -25.80 3.06 -1.56
C PRO A 79 -26.51 3.67 -0.35
N GLY A 80 -26.16 4.91 -0.01
CA GLY A 80 -26.75 5.65 1.11
C GLY A 80 -25.98 5.54 2.43
N ASP A 81 -25.02 4.63 2.54
CA ASP A 81 -24.09 4.60 3.66
C ASP A 81 -23.09 5.77 3.56
N ASP A 82 -22.60 6.23 4.72
CA ASP A 82 -21.60 7.30 4.75
C ASP A 82 -20.30 6.87 4.07
N GLY A 83 -19.68 7.75 3.29
CA GLY A 83 -18.47 7.42 2.54
C GLY A 83 -18.65 6.46 1.36
N PHE A 84 -19.89 6.13 0.96
CA PHE A 84 -20.16 5.38 -0.26
C PHE A 84 -19.53 6.07 -1.49
N SER A 85 -18.78 5.30 -2.27
CA SER A 85 -18.10 5.73 -3.50
C SER A 85 -18.44 4.83 -4.70
N GLY A 86 -19.01 3.65 -4.45
CA GLY A 86 -19.50 2.76 -5.48
C GLY A 86 -19.68 1.32 -5.01
N GLU A 87 -20.75 0.68 -5.46
CA GLU A 87 -21.11 -0.66 -4.99
C GLU A 87 -20.07 -1.74 -5.37
N THR A 88 -19.38 -1.59 -6.50
CA THR A 88 -18.39 -2.57 -7.01
C THR A 88 -17.00 -1.95 -7.15
N PRO A 89 -15.91 -2.75 -7.17
CA PRO A 89 -14.56 -2.23 -7.37
C PRO A 89 -14.44 -1.35 -8.62
N ALA A 90 -15.05 -1.78 -9.73
CA ALA A 90 -15.07 -1.02 -10.97
C ALA A 90 -15.84 0.31 -10.84
N ALA A 91 -16.96 0.33 -10.11
CA ALA A 91 -17.71 1.57 -9.87
C ALA A 91 -16.89 2.56 -9.04
N ARG A 92 -16.20 2.09 -8.00
CA ARG A 92 -15.31 2.93 -7.17
C ARG A 92 -14.11 3.46 -7.94
N ALA A 93 -13.51 2.63 -8.79
CA ALA A 93 -12.41 3.04 -9.65
C ALA A 93 -12.85 4.14 -10.63
N LEU A 94 -14.03 3.99 -11.26
CA LEU A 94 -14.60 5.02 -12.14
C LEU A 94 -14.89 6.32 -11.37
N ASP A 95 -15.47 6.25 -10.17
CA ASP A 95 -15.74 7.41 -9.30
C ASP A 95 -14.44 8.16 -8.92
N ALA A 96 -13.36 7.42 -8.71
CA ALA A 96 -12.03 7.98 -8.45
C ALA A 96 -11.32 8.52 -9.71
N GLY A 97 -11.89 8.35 -10.90
CA GLY A 97 -11.36 8.88 -12.16
C GLY A 97 -10.54 7.89 -12.99
N TYR A 98 -10.51 6.60 -12.65
CA TYR A 98 -9.85 5.57 -13.45
C TYR A 98 -10.67 5.29 -14.73
N PRO A 99 -10.06 5.24 -15.93
CA PRO A 99 -10.83 5.22 -17.19
C PRO A 99 -11.35 3.83 -17.60
N HIS A 100 -11.05 2.77 -16.86
CA HIS A 100 -11.38 1.39 -17.24
C HIS A 100 -12.21 0.65 -16.19
N ARG A 101 -12.99 -0.33 -16.64
CA ARG A 101 -13.89 -1.14 -15.79
C ARG A 101 -13.34 -2.52 -15.46
N GLU A 102 -12.29 -2.95 -16.15
CA GLU A 102 -11.58 -4.20 -15.87
C GLU A 102 -10.67 -4.00 -14.66
N VAL A 103 -11.26 -4.12 -13.47
CA VAL A 103 -10.59 -3.92 -12.19
C VAL A 103 -10.80 -5.17 -11.35
N LEU A 104 -9.71 -5.69 -10.80
CA LEU A 104 -9.72 -6.75 -9.80
C LEU A 104 -9.30 -6.17 -8.46
N GLU A 105 -9.80 -6.76 -7.38
CA GLU A 105 -9.55 -6.28 -6.03
C GLU A 105 -9.21 -7.45 -5.12
N ASN A 106 -8.16 -7.25 -4.34
CA ASN A 106 -7.83 -8.09 -3.20
C ASN A 106 -8.01 -7.23 -1.95
N VAL A 107 -8.75 -7.74 -0.96
CA VAL A 107 -9.05 -7.03 0.28
C VAL A 107 -8.57 -7.85 1.47
N SER A 108 -7.92 -7.18 2.43
CA SER A 108 -7.54 -7.74 3.72
C SER A 108 -8.06 -6.83 4.83
N MET A 109 -8.56 -7.42 5.91
CA MET A 109 -9.10 -6.66 7.05
C MET A 109 -8.97 -7.47 8.34
N GLY A 110 -8.91 -6.78 9.49
CA GLY A 110 -8.87 -7.43 10.81
C GLY A 110 -7.46 -7.82 11.29
N TYR A 111 -6.41 -7.41 10.57
CA TYR A 111 -5.01 -7.56 11.01
C TYR A 111 -4.57 -6.39 11.90
N PRO A 112 -3.57 -6.60 12.78
CA PRO A 112 -3.05 -5.54 13.66
C PRO A 112 -2.28 -4.44 12.91
N ASP A 113 -1.71 -4.76 11.75
CA ASP A 113 -0.89 -3.87 10.93
C ASP A 113 -0.90 -4.30 9.45
N GLY A 114 -0.39 -3.42 8.57
CA GLY A 114 -0.31 -3.65 7.13
C GLY A 114 0.62 -4.81 6.76
N ASP A 115 1.70 -5.03 7.50
CA ASP A 115 2.65 -6.10 7.21
C ASP A 115 2.05 -7.49 7.39
N SER A 116 1.30 -7.67 8.47
CA SER A 116 0.53 -8.87 8.75
C SER A 116 -0.60 -9.06 7.73
N ALA A 117 -1.28 -7.97 7.33
CA ALA A 117 -2.32 -8.01 6.32
C ALA A 117 -1.80 -8.47 4.96
N MET A 118 -0.65 -7.93 4.53
CA MET A 118 0.02 -8.31 3.28
C MET A 118 0.54 -9.75 3.32
N THR A 119 1.15 -10.17 4.42
CA THR A 119 1.57 -11.57 4.59
C THR A 119 0.38 -12.52 4.50
N GLY A 120 -0.73 -12.16 5.16
CA GLY A 120 -1.99 -12.89 5.09
C GLY A 120 -2.50 -13.02 3.65
N LEU A 121 -2.59 -11.91 2.93
CA LEU A 121 -3.06 -11.85 1.54
C LEU A 121 -2.25 -12.76 0.62
N MET A 122 -0.92 -12.77 0.78
CA MET A 122 -0.03 -13.56 -0.08
C MET A 122 0.05 -15.04 0.28
N SER A 123 -0.49 -15.42 1.45
CA SER A 123 -0.59 -16.80 1.88
C SER A 123 -1.96 -17.42 1.63
N ALA A 124 -2.94 -16.60 1.23
CA ALA A 124 -4.29 -17.06 0.94
C ALA A 124 -4.31 -17.98 -0.28
N ILE A 125 -5.04 -19.10 -0.17
CA ILE A 125 -5.34 -19.99 -1.29
C ILE A 125 -6.67 -19.51 -1.86
N TYR A 126 -6.66 -19.04 -3.11
CA TYR A 126 -7.83 -18.61 -3.87
C TYR A 126 -8.30 -19.69 -4.85
#